data_AF-A0AAU6DCQ0-F1
#
_entry.id   AF-A0AAU6DCQ0-F1
#
_cell.length_a   1.000
_cell.length_b   1.000
_cell.length_c   1.000
_cell.angle_alpha   90.00
_cell.angle_beta   90.00
_cell.angle_gamma   90.00
#
_symmetry.space_group_name_H-M   'P 1'
#
loop_
_entity.id
_entity.type
_entity.pdbx_description
1 polymer ?
#
loop_
_entity_poly.entity_id
_entity_poly.type
_entity_poly.pdbx_seq_one_letter_code
_entity_poly.pdbx_strand_id
1 'polypeptide(L)'
;MSRARFAFAAHPDAIADLRELPDDMRDLALLELQSLVHGSDDCLPLKGRLAGFHKVYVDPSVSYRMVIQFRPAPPNSHHKREVYLVAAGSRKDYAVYRSAHLRTGPHQDAETDSATEARVRAARSRSPHAVDQTTAPPPAAAQPATVATSRKVSQR
;
A
#
# COMPACT_ATOMS: atom_id res chain seq x y z
N MET A 1 18.67 6.22 29.36
CA MET A 1 18.03 6.07 28.03
C MET A 1 16.64 5.47 28.25
N SER A 2 15.58 6.13 27.79
CA SER A 2 14.21 5.62 27.88
C SER A 2 14.07 4.35 27.03
N ARG A 3 13.14 3.46 27.39
CA ARG A 3 12.85 2.26 26.60
C ARG A 3 12.20 2.66 25.28
N ALA A 4 12.62 2.05 24.17
CA ALA A 4 11.98 2.25 22.87
C ALA A 4 10.46 1.99 22.95
N ARG A 5 9.67 2.96 22.49
CA ARG A 5 8.20 2.89 22.50
C ARG A 5 7.67 2.13 21.28
N PHE A 6 8.38 2.24 20.17
CA PHE A 6 8.04 1.59 18.90
C PHE A 6 9.13 0.62 18.46
N ALA A 7 8.77 -0.38 17.67
CA ALA A 7 9.75 -1.10 16.85
C ALA A 7 10.15 -0.24 15.64
N PHE A 8 11.26 -0.58 15.00
CA PHE A 8 11.69 0.03 13.75
C PHE A 8 11.64 -0.99 12.62
N ALA A 9 11.06 -0.58 11.50
CA ALA A 9 11.07 -1.31 10.25
C ALA A 9 11.28 -0.32 9.10
N ALA A 10 11.75 -0.81 7.96
CA ALA A 10 11.99 0.04 6.79
C ALA A 10 11.68 -0.72 5.50
N HIS A 11 11.23 0.02 4.49
CA HIS A 11 11.20 -0.47 3.13
C HIS A 11 12.65 -0.74 2.67
N PRO A 12 12.94 -1.84 1.95
CA PRO A 12 14.30 -2.16 1.52
C PRO A 12 14.95 -1.00 0.74
N ASP A 13 14.22 -0.41 -0.21
CA ASP A 13 14.70 0.75 -0.96
C ASP A 13 14.89 2.01 -0.10
N ALA A 14 14.19 2.14 1.05
CA ALA A 14 14.41 3.27 1.94
C ALA A 14 15.75 3.17 2.69
N ILE A 15 16.27 1.95 2.88
CA ILE A 15 17.64 1.75 3.37
C ILE A 15 18.66 2.20 2.33
N ALA A 16 18.37 1.99 1.04
CA ALA A 16 19.20 2.54 -0.03
C ALA A 16 19.15 4.06 -0.06
N ASP A 17 17.96 4.67 0.05
CA ASP A 17 17.80 6.13 0.14
C ASP A 17 18.66 6.73 1.26
N LEU A 18 18.65 6.13 2.45
CA LEU A 18 19.45 6.59 3.58
C LEU A 18 20.96 6.55 3.28
N ARG A 19 21.41 5.57 2.51
CA ARG A 19 22.83 5.45 2.10
C ARG A 19 23.22 6.46 1.03
N GLU A 20 22.28 6.88 0.18
CA GLU A 20 22.48 7.87 -0.86
C GLU A 20 22.43 9.32 -0.34
N LEU A 21 21.93 9.54 0.87
CA LEU A 21 21.99 10.85 1.52
C LEU A 21 23.44 11.30 1.74
N PRO A 22 23.71 12.62 1.67
CA PRO A 22 24.95 13.18 2.20
C PRO A 22 25.19 12.72 3.64
N ASP A 23 26.46 12.52 4.01
CA ASP A 23 26.81 11.89 5.29
C ASP A 23 26.24 12.65 6.50
N ASP A 24 26.32 13.98 6.50
CA ASP A 24 25.76 14.86 7.52
C ASP A 24 24.23 14.73 7.63
N MET A 25 23.55 14.64 6.48
CA MET A 25 22.10 14.44 6.43
C MET A 25 21.70 13.03 6.87
N ARG A 26 22.51 12.01 6.56
CA ARG A 26 22.27 10.64 6.98
C ARG A 26 22.37 10.53 8.50
N ASP A 27 23.37 11.14 9.11
CA ASP A 27 23.55 11.11 10.57
C ASP A 27 22.39 11.81 11.29
N LEU A 28 21.94 12.95 10.77
CA LEU A 28 20.73 13.63 11.27
C LEU A 28 19.49 12.76 11.09
N ALA A 29 19.32 12.10 9.95
CA ALA A 29 18.18 11.23 9.70
C ALA A 29 18.14 10.05 10.70
N LEU A 30 19.30 9.45 10.99
CA LEU A 30 19.40 8.37 11.98
C LEU A 30 19.09 8.84 13.40
N LEU A 31 19.52 10.06 13.77
CA LEU A 31 19.19 10.68 15.04
C LEU A 31 17.67 10.91 15.17
N GLU A 32 17.04 11.44 14.13
CA GLU A 32 15.59 11.64 14.11
C GLU A 32 14.82 10.31 14.18
N LEU A 33 15.27 9.27 13.47
CA LEU A 33 14.68 7.93 13.57
C LEU A 33 14.80 7.36 14.98
N GLN A 34 15.94 7.56 15.64
CA GLN A 34 16.11 7.18 17.04
C GLN A 34 15.10 7.92 17.92
N SER A 35 14.97 9.25 17.79
CA SER A 35 14.02 10.06 18.55
C SER A 35 12.57 9.58 18.34
N LEU A 36 12.18 9.30 17.10
CA LEU A 36 10.85 8.80 16.75
C LEU A 36 10.56 7.44 17.38
N VAL A 37 11.52 6.51 17.36
CA VAL A 37 11.38 5.17 17.99
C VAL A 37 11.18 5.27 19.51
N HIS A 38 11.76 6.29 20.15
CA HIS A 38 11.55 6.59 21.57
C HIS A 38 10.27 7.39 21.84
N GLY A 39 9.51 7.70 20.79
CA GLY A 39 8.21 8.34 20.81
C GLY A 39 8.25 9.86 20.91
N SER A 40 9.24 10.48 20.26
CA SER A 40 9.09 11.87 19.82
C SER A 40 7.94 11.98 18.80
N ASP A 41 7.24 13.10 18.85
CA ASP A 41 6.17 13.47 17.94
C ASP A 41 6.66 14.51 16.88
N ASP A 42 7.97 14.60 16.64
CA ASP A 42 8.61 15.48 15.64
C ASP A 42 8.35 15.02 14.19
N CYS A 43 7.08 14.82 13.87
CA CYS A 43 6.61 14.43 12.56
C CYS A 43 5.30 15.14 12.23
N LEU A 44 5.09 15.44 10.95
CA LEU A 44 3.89 16.14 10.49
C LEU A 44 3.08 15.23 9.58
N PRO A 45 1.75 15.12 9.78
CA PRO A 45 0.93 14.27 8.94
C PRO A 45 0.90 14.77 7.49
N LEU A 46 0.99 13.82 6.56
CA LEU A 46 0.79 14.06 5.13
C LEU A 46 -0.71 13.97 4.77
N LYS A 47 -1.08 14.64 3.67
CA LYS A 47 -2.45 14.71 3.16
C LYS A 47 -2.52 14.15 1.74
N GLY A 48 -3.73 13.88 1.26
CA GLY A 48 -3.96 13.38 -0.10
C GLY A 48 -3.54 11.92 -0.27
N ARG A 49 -2.81 11.60 -1.34
CA ARG A 49 -2.37 10.22 -1.68
C ARG A 49 -1.40 9.59 -0.68
N LEU A 50 -0.85 10.39 0.23
CA LEU A 50 0.01 9.92 1.32
C LEU A 50 -0.68 10.16 2.68
N ALA A 51 -2.01 10.20 2.73
CA ALA A 51 -2.74 10.23 4.00
C ALA A 51 -2.38 8.99 4.84
N GLY A 52 -2.16 9.20 6.15
CA GLY A 52 -1.68 8.16 7.07
C GLY A 52 -0.16 8.04 7.15
N PHE A 53 0.57 8.68 6.24
CA PHE A 53 2.02 8.85 6.34
C PHE A 53 2.37 10.19 7.00
N HIS A 54 3.59 10.28 7.52
CA HIS A 54 4.10 11.48 8.18
C HIS A 54 5.42 11.88 7.51
N LYS A 55 5.66 13.19 7.40
CA LYS A 55 6.94 13.74 7.00
C LYS A 55 7.75 14.14 8.22
N VAL A 56 9.05 13.92 8.13
CA VAL A 56 10.03 14.33 9.14
C VAL A 56 11.06 15.19 8.42
N TYR A 57 11.42 16.33 9.01
CA TYR A 57 12.50 17.17 8.48
C TYR A 57 13.83 16.64 9.02
N VAL A 58 14.78 16.41 8.11
CA VAL A 58 16.09 15.87 8.49
C VAL A 58 17.06 16.98 8.81
N ASP A 59 16.93 18.12 8.13
CA ASP A 59 17.90 19.19 8.17
C ASP A 59 17.26 20.54 8.52
N PRO A 60 18.02 21.47 9.12
CA PRO A 60 17.54 22.81 9.43
C PRO A 60 17.10 23.61 8.19
N SER A 61 17.72 23.35 7.03
CA SER A 61 17.38 24.02 5.76
C SER A 61 16.13 23.45 5.09
N VAL A 62 15.54 22.40 5.67
CA VAL A 62 14.32 21.75 5.20
C VAL A 62 14.44 21.24 3.75
N SER A 63 15.67 20.90 3.34
CA SER A 63 16.02 20.41 2.00
C SER A 63 15.86 18.89 1.87
N TYR A 64 15.98 18.15 2.97
CA TYR A 64 15.86 16.71 3.07
C TYR A 64 14.73 16.32 4.01
N ARG A 65 14.05 15.21 3.67
CA ARG A 65 12.90 14.70 4.43
C ARG A 65 12.92 13.19 4.47
N MET A 66 12.29 12.66 5.51
CA MET A 66 11.85 11.27 5.54
C MET A 66 10.33 11.20 5.48
N VAL A 67 9.83 10.12 4.90
CA VAL A 67 8.42 9.72 4.95
C VAL A 67 8.32 8.44 5.75
N ILE A 68 7.52 8.48 6.81
CA ILE A 68 7.32 7.37 7.73
C ILE A 68 5.83 7.02 7.85
N GLN A 69 5.56 5.82 8.34
CA GLN A 69 4.23 5.38 8.74
C GLN A 69 4.29 4.77 10.14
N PHE A 70 3.35 5.11 11.00
CA PHE A 70 3.15 4.35 12.23
C PHE A 70 2.13 3.25 11.98
N ARG A 71 2.53 1.99 12.08
CA ARG A 71 1.64 0.84 11.85
C ARG A 71 1.69 -0.16 13.03
N PRO A 72 0.70 -1.05 13.17
CA PRO A 72 0.78 -2.15 14.13
C PRO A 72 2.05 -2.97 13.85
N ALA A 73 2.77 -3.33 14.90
CA ALA A 73 3.93 -4.19 14.73
C ALA A 73 3.47 -5.63 14.43
N PRO A 74 4.28 -6.44 13.74
CA PRO A 74 3.98 -7.84 13.51
C PRO A 74 3.81 -8.62 14.82
N PRO A 75 3.06 -9.75 14.84
CA PRO A 75 2.73 -10.49 16.07
C PRO A 75 3.94 -11.02 16.84
N ASN A 76 5.09 -11.14 16.18
CA ASN A 76 6.36 -11.59 16.78
C ASN A 76 7.17 -10.45 17.40
N SER A 77 6.72 -9.20 17.30
CA SER A 77 7.43 -8.04 17.83
C SER A 77 7.16 -7.84 19.32
N HIS A 78 8.18 -7.38 20.05
CA HIS A 78 8.04 -6.98 21.45
C HIS A 78 7.30 -5.64 21.63
N HIS A 79 7.04 -4.92 20.54
CA HIS A 79 6.37 -3.62 20.55
C HIS A 79 4.96 -3.75 19.95
N LYS A 80 4.01 -2.91 20.41
CA LYS A 80 2.64 -2.91 19.86
C LYS A 80 2.54 -2.22 18.50
N ARG A 81 3.43 -1.26 18.25
CA ARG A 81 3.46 -0.40 17.06
C ARG A 81 4.90 -0.27 16.59
N GLU A 82 5.06 0.00 15.31
CA GLU A 82 6.35 0.25 14.68
C GLU A 82 6.34 1.54 13.87
N VAL A 83 7.51 2.18 13.83
CA VAL A 83 7.85 3.23 12.89
C VAL A 83 8.38 2.54 11.64
N TYR A 84 7.65 2.66 10.54
CA TYR A 84 8.02 2.14 9.24
C TYR A 84 8.56 3.25 8.34
N LEU A 85 9.86 3.22 8.04
CA LEU A 85 10.47 4.16 7.09
C LEU A 85 10.12 3.75 5.66
N VAL A 86 9.53 4.69 4.91
CA VAL A 86 9.05 4.44 3.54
C VAL A 86 10.01 5.01 2.50
N ALA A 87 10.51 6.22 2.73
CA ALA A 87 11.47 6.88 1.85
C ALA A 87 12.26 7.94 2.62
N ALA A 88 13.48 8.20 2.16
CA ALA A 88 14.30 9.32 2.60
C ALA A 88 14.86 10.03 1.36
N GLY A 89 15.16 11.32 1.45
CA GLY A 89 15.79 12.02 0.33
C GLY A 89 15.49 13.50 0.26
N SER A 90 15.95 14.11 -0.82
CA SER A 90 15.74 15.52 -1.07
C SER A 90 14.26 15.83 -1.35
N ARG A 91 13.83 17.03 -0.95
CA ARG A 91 12.58 17.65 -1.40
C ARG A 91 12.61 17.98 -2.87
N LYS A 92 13.80 18.17 -3.45
CA LYS A 92 13.94 18.71 -4.80
C LYS A 92 13.07 17.91 -5.75
N ASP A 93 12.30 18.63 -6.56
CA ASP A 93 11.33 18.07 -7.50
C ASP A 93 10.29 17.13 -6.86
N TYR A 94 10.05 17.20 -5.54
CA TYR A 94 9.21 16.28 -4.77
C TYR A 94 9.69 14.81 -4.85
N ALA A 95 10.99 14.57 -5.07
CA ALA A 95 11.56 13.23 -5.26
C ALA A 95 11.17 12.25 -4.14
N VAL A 96 11.39 12.64 -2.87
CA VAL A 96 11.05 11.82 -1.70
C VAL A 96 9.57 11.39 -1.65
N TYR A 97 8.65 12.29 -2.01
CA TYR A 97 7.23 11.98 -1.99
C TYR A 97 6.81 11.10 -3.17
N ARG A 98 7.45 11.27 -4.34
CA ARG A 98 7.25 10.36 -5.48
C ARG A 98 7.71 8.95 -5.13
N SER A 99 8.91 8.80 -4.56
CA SER A 99 9.41 7.49 -4.11
C SER A 99 8.46 6.85 -3.09
N ALA A 100 7.99 7.63 -2.11
CA ALA A 100 7.02 7.13 -1.15
C ALA A 100 5.70 6.70 -1.80
N HIS A 101 5.17 7.47 -2.75
CA HIS A 101 3.95 7.13 -3.46
C HIS A 101 4.09 5.85 -4.28
N LEU A 102 5.20 5.67 -4.99
CA LEU A 102 5.47 4.47 -5.78
C LEU A 102 5.54 3.21 -4.90
N ARG A 103 6.12 3.32 -3.71
CA ARG A 103 6.28 2.22 -2.75
C ARG A 103 4.99 1.87 -2.00
N THR A 104 4.04 2.81 -1.90
CA THR A 104 2.84 2.65 -1.07
C THR A 104 1.54 2.56 -1.87
N GLY A 105 1.54 2.95 -3.15
CA GLY A 105 0.39 2.91 -4.05
C GLY A 105 -0.31 1.54 -4.10
N PRO A 106 0.41 0.42 -4.33
CA PRO A 106 -0.22 -0.90 -4.39
C PRO A 106 -0.84 -1.36 -3.06
N HIS A 107 -0.32 -0.88 -1.93
CA HIS A 107 -0.78 -1.29 -0.61
C HIS A 107 -2.03 -0.52 -0.14
N GLN A 108 -2.21 0.72 -0.61
CA GLN A 108 -3.40 1.52 -0.29
C GLN A 108 -4.64 1.07 -1.06
N ASP A 109 -4.47 0.66 -2.32
CA ASP A 109 -5.56 0.13 -3.14
C ASP A 109 -6.07 -1.18 -2.54
N ALA A 110 -5.18 -2.09 -2.13
CA ALA A 110 -5.57 -3.37 -1.51
C ALA A 110 -6.37 -3.21 -0.19
N GLU A 111 -6.01 -2.27 0.67
CA GLU A 111 -6.73 -2.04 1.94
C GLU A 111 -8.09 -1.37 1.72
N THR A 112 -8.15 -0.43 0.77
CA THR A 112 -9.38 0.26 0.36
C THR A 112 -10.34 -0.68 -0.36
N ASP A 113 -9.81 -1.57 -1.22
CA ASP A 113 -10.57 -2.61 -1.91
C ASP A 113 -11.12 -3.62 -0.91
N SER A 114 -10.34 -4.04 0.09
CA SER A 114 -10.83 -4.97 1.13
C SER A 114 -12.01 -4.42 1.93
N ALA A 115 -11.97 -3.13 2.29
CA ALA A 115 -13.05 -2.46 3.02
C ALA A 115 -14.29 -2.28 2.14
N THR A 116 -14.09 -2.03 0.83
CA THR A 116 -15.16 -1.92 -0.16
C THR A 116 -15.81 -3.27 -0.42
N GLU A 117 -15.02 -4.33 -0.58
CA GLU A 117 -15.50 -5.71 -0.70
C GLU A 117 -16.27 -6.17 0.54
N ALA A 118 -15.80 -5.82 1.74
CA ALA A 118 -16.51 -6.12 3.00
C ALA A 118 -17.89 -5.44 3.05
N ARG A 119 -17.99 -4.18 2.60
CA ARG A 119 -19.27 -3.46 2.48
C ARG A 119 -20.19 -4.09 1.43
N VAL A 120 -19.65 -4.49 0.29
CA VAL A 120 -20.41 -5.19 -0.77
C VAL A 120 -20.93 -6.54 -0.25
N ARG A 121 -20.12 -7.31 0.47
CA ARG A 121 -20.55 -8.56 1.12
C ARG A 121 -21.65 -8.33 2.15
N ALA A 122 -21.52 -7.31 2.99
CA ALA A 122 -22.55 -6.96 3.98
C ALA A 122 -23.86 -6.48 3.36
N ALA A 123 -23.80 -5.76 2.22
CA ALA A 123 -24.98 -5.38 1.46
C ALA A 123 -25.68 -6.60 0.82
N ARG A 124 -24.91 -7.54 0.27
CA ARG A 124 -25.45 -8.79 -0.30
C ARG A 124 -26.10 -9.68 0.75
N SER A 125 -25.50 -9.80 1.95
CA SER A 125 -26.05 -10.64 3.03
C SER A 125 -27.33 -10.08 3.64
N ARG A 126 -27.59 -8.78 3.47
CA ARG A 126 -28.83 -8.11 3.90
C ARG A 126 -29.90 -8.06 2.82
N SER A 127 -29.62 -8.56 1.62
CA SER A 127 -30.60 -8.60 0.54
C SER A 127 -31.50 -9.82 0.68
N PRO A 128 -32.83 -9.66 0.79
CA PRO A 128 -33.78 -10.78 0.81
C PRO A 128 -33.88 -11.56 -0.51
N HIS A 129 -33.16 -11.13 -1.57
CA HIS A 129 -33.11 -11.81 -2.86
C HIS A 129 -31.88 -12.71 -3.08
N ALA A 130 -30.98 -12.85 -2.09
CA ALA A 130 -29.74 -13.61 -2.26
C ALA A 130 -29.89 -15.15 -2.15
N VAL A 131 -31.08 -15.66 -1.84
CA VAL A 131 -31.32 -17.10 -1.62
C VAL A 131 -31.69 -17.86 -2.90
N ASP A 132 -31.97 -17.18 -4.02
CA ASP A 132 -32.62 -17.82 -5.18
C ASP A 132 -31.74 -17.98 -6.44
N GLN A 133 -30.44 -18.25 -6.27
CA GLN A 133 -29.56 -18.65 -7.39
C GLN A 133 -28.65 -19.85 -7.06
N THR A 134 -29.09 -20.75 -6.18
CA THR A 134 -28.50 -22.09 -6.09
C THR A 134 -29.60 -23.10 -6.30
N THR A 135 -29.83 -23.45 -7.57
CA THR A 135 -30.13 -24.79 -8.10
C THR A 135 -30.95 -24.63 -9.40
N ALA A 136 -30.26 -24.41 -10.51
CA ALA A 136 -30.78 -24.79 -11.83
C ALA A 136 -29.87 -25.89 -12.38
N PRO A 137 -30.32 -27.15 -12.48
CA PRO A 137 -29.54 -28.21 -13.09
C PRO A 137 -29.53 -28.06 -14.63
N PRO A 138 -28.43 -28.38 -15.35
CA PRO A 138 -28.52 -28.76 -16.77
C PRO A 138 -29.04 -30.23 -16.82
N PRO A 139 -29.78 -30.71 -17.84
CA PRO A 139 -29.41 -30.66 -19.27
C PRO A 139 -30.64 -30.55 -20.22
N ALA A 140 -30.49 -30.38 -21.54
CA ALA A 140 -30.47 -31.50 -22.49
C ALA A 140 -29.98 -31.04 -23.87
N ALA A 141 -29.11 -31.87 -24.44
CA ALA A 141 -28.52 -31.73 -25.76
C ALA A 141 -29.59 -31.75 -26.88
N ALA A 142 -29.65 -30.67 -27.67
CA ALA A 142 -30.26 -30.73 -28.99
C ALA A 142 -29.19 -31.23 -29.98
N GLN A 143 -29.38 -32.47 -30.44
CA GLN A 143 -28.60 -33.09 -31.51
C GLN A 143 -28.73 -32.27 -32.80
N PRO A 144 -27.64 -31.92 -33.50
CA PRO A 144 -27.75 -31.46 -34.88
C PRO A 144 -27.93 -32.69 -35.78
N ALA A 145 -29.11 -32.78 -36.41
CA ALA A 145 -29.37 -33.75 -37.45
C ALA A 145 -28.46 -33.46 -38.66
N THR A 146 -27.63 -34.45 -39.00
CA THR A 146 -26.92 -34.55 -40.28
C THR A 146 -27.89 -34.88 -41.41
N VAL A 147 -27.94 -34.04 -42.45
CA VAL A 147 -28.10 -34.40 -43.88
C VAL A 147 -27.74 -33.14 -44.70
N ALA A 148 -26.57 -33.08 -45.33
CA ALA A 148 -26.23 -33.60 -46.66
C ALA A 148 -26.26 -32.48 -47.74
N THR A 149 -25.04 -32.07 -48.12
CA THR A 149 -24.56 -31.72 -49.47
C THR A 149 -25.52 -31.08 -50.48
N SER A 150 -25.16 -29.89 -50.96
CA SER A 150 -24.95 -29.70 -52.41
C SER A 150 -24.14 -28.46 -52.78
N ARG A 151 -23.29 -28.68 -53.78
CA ARG A 151 -22.23 -27.87 -54.36
C ARG A 151 -22.79 -27.08 -55.57
N LYS A 152 -22.48 -25.79 -55.69
CA LYS A 152 -22.39 -25.02 -56.96
C LYS A 152 -21.78 -23.64 -56.64
N VAL A 153 -20.50 -23.40 -56.91
CA VAL A 153 -19.91 -22.90 -58.18
C VAL A 153 -20.46 -21.53 -58.59
N SER A 154 -19.59 -20.52 -58.45
CA SER A 154 -19.23 -19.42 -59.37
C SER A 154 -20.34 -18.58 -60.02
N GLN A 155 -20.28 -17.25 -59.87
CA GLN A 155 -19.63 -16.35 -60.84
C GLN A 155 -19.77 -14.86 -60.47
N ARG A 156 -18.65 -14.15 -60.70
CA ARG A 156 -18.44 -12.74 -61.12
C ARG A 156 -19.03 -11.58 -60.33
#